data_AF-A0A924HQK9-F1
#
_entry.id   AF-A0A924HQK9-F1
#
_cell.length_a   1.000
_cell.length_b   1.000
_cell.length_c   1.000
_cell.angle_alpha   90.00
_cell.angle_beta   90.00
_cell.angle_gamma   90.00
#
_symmetry.space_group_name_H-M   'P 1'
#
loop_
_entity.id
_entity.type
_entity.pdbx_description
1 polymer ?
#
loop_
_entity_poly.entity_id
_entity_poly.type
_entity_poly.pdbx_seq_one_letter_code
_entity_poly.pdbx_strand_id
1 'polypeptide(L)'
;LFGKNNVVVVEADEYDRSFLTLHPDITVITSMDADHLDIYGDEFHLHESFHLFAAQLKENGKLFIKDGLPIYGITYSATKDSQLKATNIRVENGNFMFDFEDGFLKIKGLNLAMAGKHNVENAVAAIGVALSLGIHPKSIKTAVANFKGVKRRFEKIVNTDQHIYIDDYAHHPEELKACFDAVRQLHPTKKMTVIFQPHLFTRTRDFADEFAKVLSTADELILLEIYPARELPIEGVNAQMLIDKMSLQNVTLCGKDSVLAHIKSKNPELLLTVGAGNIDTLVEPLKNLLNHA
;
A
#
# COMPACT_ATOMS: atom_id res chain seq x y z
N LEU A 1 -18.80 -6.39 11.43
CA LEU A 1 -17.58 -7.12 11.87
C LEU A 1 -17.90 -8.00 13.09
N PHE A 2 -18.92 -8.85 13.04
CA PHE A 2 -19.24 -9.74 14.16
C PHE A 2 -18.96 -11.18 13.76
N GLY A 3 -17.99 -11.81 14.42
CA GLY A 3 -17.72 -13.23 14.33
C GLY A 3 -18.39 -13.99 15.47
N LYS A 4 -18.54 -15.31 15.31
CA LYS A 4 -19.02 -16.20 16.40
C LYS A 4 -17.90 -16.61 17.37
N ASN A 5 -16.66 -16.19 17.11
CA ASN A 5 -15.49 -16.54 17.89
C ASN A 5 -15.07 -15.36 18.77
N ASN A 6 -14.41 -15.64 19.89
CA ASN A 6 -13.84 -14.64 20.79
C ASN A 6 -12.53 -14.05 20.24
N VAL A 7 -12.50 -13.67 18.97
CA VAL A 7 -11.33 -13.07 18.31
C VAL A 7 -11.78 -11.81 17.60
N VAL A 8 -11.08 -10.72 17.88
CA VAL A 8 -11.21 -9.45 17.15
C VAL A 8 -9.83 -9.05 16.66
N VAL A 9 -9.74 -8.63 15.41
CA VAL A 9 -8.53 -8.04 14.82
C VAL A 9 -8.89 -6.59 14.54
N VAL A 10 -8.13 -5.66 15.12
CA VAL A 10 -8.35 -4.22 14.99
C VAL A 10 -7.03 -3.57 14.59
N GLU A 11 -7.12 -2.56 13.74
CA GLU A 11 -6.07 -1.56 13.59
C GLU A 11 -6.10 -0.65 14.81
N ALA A 12 -4.94 -0.36 15.39
CA ALA A 12 -4.79 0.47 16.57
C ALA A 12 -4.11 1.77 16.16
N ASP A 13 -4.88 2.86 16.17
CA ASP A 13 -4.45 4.17 15.69
C ASP A 13 -3.66 4.91 16.79
N GLU A 14 -2.42 5.27 16.47
CA GLU A 14 -1.56 6.05 17.36
C GLU A 14 -1.88 7.56 17.29
N TYR A 15 -2.48 8.07 16.22
CA TYR A 15 -2.62 9.50 15.92
C TYR A 15 -2.98 10.36 17.14
N ASP A 16 -4.04 10.00 17.88
CA ASP A 16 -4.55 10.71 19.06
C ASP A 16 -4.27 9.97 20.37
N ARG A 17 -3.35 8.99 20.35
CA ARG A 17 -3.01 8.08 21.44
C ARG A 17 -4.17 7.18 21.88
N SER A 18 -5.24 7.04 21.09
CA SER A 18 -6.40 6.20 21.43
C SER A 18 -6.06 4.72 21.54
N PHE A 19 -5.03 4.23 20.86
CA PHE A 19 -4.50 2.88 21.05
C PHE A 19 -4.13 2.54 22.51
N LEU A 20 -3.85 3.54 23.37
CA LEU A 20 -3.59 3.35 24.80
C LEU A 20 -4.85 2.98 25.61
N THR A 21 -5.99 2.82 24.97
CA THR A 21 -7.21 2.30 25.60
C THR A 21 -7.42 0.80 25.36
N LEU A 22 -6.54 0.18 24.57
CA LEU A 22 -6.64 -1.22 24.18
C LEU A 22 -5.77 -2.11 25.07
N HIS A 23 -6.34 -3.23 25.53
CA HIS A 23 -5.62 -4.26 26.29
C HIS A 23 -5.58 -5.57 25.48
N PRO A 24 -4.66 -5.71 24.51
CA PRO A 24 -4.65 -6.83 23.58
C PRO A 24 -4.04 -8.11 24.17
N ASP A 25 -4.45 -9.26 23.62
CA ASP A 25 -3.79 -10.55 23.84
C ASP A 25 -2.57 -10.73 22.91
N ILE A 26 -2.60 -10.08 21.74
CA ILE A 26 -1.52 -10.08 20.75
C ILE A 26 -1.39 -8.67 20.17
N THR A 27 -0.16 -8.15 20.11
CA THR A 27 0.17 -6.87 19.49
C THR A 27 1.18 -7.05 18.37
N VAL A 28 1.02 -6.32 17.27
CA VAL A 28 2.00 -6.20 16.19
C VAL A 28 2.37 -4.73 16.03
N ILE A 29 3.66 -4.40 16.09
CA ILE A 29 4.17 -3.04 15.82
C ILE A 29 4.98 -3.06 14.53
N THR A 30 4.47 -2.36 13.51
CA THR A 30 5.03 -2.35 12.15
C THR A 30 6.04 -1.24 11.88
N SER A 31 5.94 -0.13 12.60
CA SER A 31 6.81 1.05 12.48
C SER A 31 6.66 1.92 13.74
N MET A 32 7.64 2.79 13.97
CA MET A 32 7.61 3.86 14.98
C MET A 32 8.21 5.14 14.38
N ASP A 33 8.05 5.32 13.07
CA ASP A 33 8.59 6.48 12.35
C ASP A 33 7.88 7.75 12.83
N ALA A 34 8.62 8.86 12.92
CA ALA A 34 8.07 10.12 13.41
C ALA A 34 6.95 10.62 12.47
N ASP A 35 5.72 10.57 12.95
CA ASP A 35 4.53 11.16 12.36
C ASP A 35 3.72 11.90 13.45
N HIS A 36 2.80 12.77 13.05
CA HIS A 36 1.85 13.43 13.97
C HIS A 36 2.51 14.22 15.12
N LEU A 37 3.69 14.80 14.87
CA LEU A 37 4.46 15.56 15.87
C LEU A 37 3.72 16.81 16.37
N ASP A 38 2.69 17.28 15.68
CA ASP A 38 1.78 18.31 16.15
C ASP A 38 0.95 17.87 17.37
N ILE A 39 0.69 16.56 17.53
CA ILE A 39 0.00 15.97 18.68
C ILE A 39 0.99 15.45 19.72
N TYR A 40 2.09 14.87 19.26
CA TYR A 40 3.09 14.28 20.14
C TYR A 40 4.09 15.28 20.71
N GLY A 41 4.24 16.45 20.08
CA GLY A 41 5.24 17.46 20.41
C GLY A 41 6.61 17.12 19.84
N ASP A 42 7.13 15.93 20.16
CA ASP A 42 8.39 15.43 19.65
C ASP A 42 8.39 13.90 19.45
N GLU A 43 9.45 13.40 18.81
CA GLU A 43 9.66 11.98 18.55
C GLU A 43 9.76 11.18 19.86
N PHE A 44 10.31 11.74 20.93
CA PHE A 44 10.47 11.04 22.19
C PHE A 44 9.10 10.61 22.77
N HIS A 45 8.12 11.52 22.78
CA HIS A 45 6.78 11.22 23.27
C HIS A 45 6.03 10.22 22.38
N LEU A 46 6.27 10.23 21.07
CA LEU A 46 5.74 9.21 20.15
C LEU A 46 6.28 7.83 20.55
N HIS A 47 7.60 7.70 20.66
CA HIS A 47 8.25 6.45 21.05
C HIS A 47 7.80 5.98 22.43
N GLU A 48 7.68 6.87 23.42
CA GLU A 48 7.14 6.57 24.74
C GLU A 48 5.73 5.96 24.65
N SER A 49 4.86 6.52 23.81
CA SER A 49 3.49 6.01 23.66
C SER A 49 3.46 4.56 23.13
N PHE A 50 4.34 4.18 22.21
CA PHE A 50 4.46 2.80 21.76
C PHE A 50 4.97 1.86 22.85
N HIS A 51 5.89 2.32 23.71
CA HIS A 51 6.32 1.53 24.87
C HIS A 51 5.17 1.31 25.86
N LEU A 52 4.37 2.36 26.12
CA LEU A 52 3.18 2.26 26.96
C LEU A 52 2.15 1.30 26.34
N PHE A 53 1.92 1.37 25.03
CA PHE A 53 1.02 0.47 24.33
C PHE A 53 1.50 -0.99 24.39
N ALA A 54 2.79 -1.24 24.14
CA ALA A 54 3.40 -2.56 24.28
C ALA A 54 3.25 -3.13 25.70
N ALA A 55 3.28 -2.27 26.72
CA ALA A 55 3.07 -2.64 28.11
C ALA A 55 1.60 -2.94 28.47
N GLN A 56 0.62 -2.63 27.61
CA GLN A 56 -0.79 -2.96 27.83
C GLN A 56 -1.16 -4.39 27.47
N LEU A 57 -0.20 -5.15 26.94
CA LEU A 57 -0.35 -6.55 26.61
C LEU A 57 -0.80 -7.34 27.86
N LYS A 58 -1.84 -8.16 27.70
CA LYS A 58 -2.32 -9.01 28.80
C LYS A 58 -1.27 -10.04 29.22
N GLU A 59 -1.47 -10.61 30.40
CA GLU A 59 -0.64 -11.71 30.89
C GLU A 59 -0.55 -12.85 29.87
N ASN A 60 0.67 -13.33 29.59
CA ASN A 60 0.98 -14.32 28.54
C ASN A 60 0.69 -13.89 27.10
N GLY A 61 0.42 -12.60 26.87
CA GLY A 61 0.24 -12.08 25.52
C GLY A 61 1.54 -12.11 24.71
N LYS A 62 1.41 -11.94 23.40
CA LYS A 62 2.55 -11.97 22.46
C LYS A 62 2.72 -10.64 21.74
N LEU A 63 3.94 -10.15 21.74
CA LEU A 63 4.32 -8.92 21.06
C LEU A 63 5.21 -9.25 19.87
N PHE A 64 4.76 -8.92 18.65
CA PHE A 64 5.51 -9.06 17.42
C PHE A 64 6.00 -7.70 16.96
N ILE A 65 7.30 -7.58 16.70
CA ILE A 65 7.96 -6.30 16.45
C ILE A 65 8.74 -6.38 15.15
N LYS A 66 8.61 -5.38 14.27
CA LYS A 66 9.49 -5.27 13.11
C LYS A 66 10.95 -5.13 13.58
N ASP A 67 11.85 -5.90 12.97
CA ASP A 67 13.26 -5.89 13.32
C ASP A 67 13.88 -4.48 13.21
N GLY A 68 14.56 -4.06 14.29
CA GLY A 68 15.22 -2.76 14.42
C GLY A 68 14.47 -1.71 15.23
N LEU A 69 13.23 -1.97 15.63
CA LEU A 69 12.50 -1.09 16.55
C LEU A 69 13.03 -1.23 18.00
N PRO A 70 13.05 -0.15 18.80
CA PRO A 70 13.63 -0.15 20.14
C PRO A 70 12.73 -0.79 21.22
N ILE A 71 11.96 -1.83 20.88
CA ILE A 71 11.06 -2.55 21.78
C ILE A 71 11.40 -4.04 21.76
N TYR A 72 11.47 -4.66 22.93
CA TYR A 72 11.73 -6.10 23.04
C TYR A 72 10.48 -6.92 22.75
N GLY A 73 10.56 -7.85 21.79
CA GLY A 73 9.47 -8.75 21.41
C GLY A 73 9.94 -9.80 20.41
N ILE A 74 9.01 -10.55 19.83
CA ILE A 74 9.29 -11.53 18.76
C ILE A 74 9.56 -10.76 17.48
N THR A 75 10.82 -10.76 17.01
CA THR A 75 11.20 -9.93 15.86
C THR A 75 10.81 -10.57 14.53
N TYR A 76 10.39 -9.75 13.56
CA TYR A 76 10.14 -10.18 12.19
C TYR A 76 10.77 -9.27 11.13
N SER A 77 11.13 -9.85 9.99
CA SER A 77 11.66 -9.10 8.85
C SER A 77 11.47 -9.84 7.53
N ALA A 78 11.39 -9.09 6.42
CA ALA A 78 11.52 -9.65 5.08
C ALA A 78 12.92 -9.45 4.46
N THR A 79 13.82 -8.72 5.13
CA THR A 79 15.10 -8.30 4.53
C THR A 79 16.32 -8.63 5.37
N LYS A 80 16.13 -8.81 6.67
CA LYS A 80 17.20 -9.14 7.63
C LYS A 80 16.99 -10.53 8.22
N ASP A 81 18.02 -11.03 8.89
CA ASP A 81 17.87 -12.19 9.74
C ASP A 81 17.16 -11.76 11.04
N SER A 82 16.08 -12.45 11.38
CA SER A 82 15.21 -12.17 12.53
C SER A 82 14.54 -13.46 12.99
N GLN A 83 13.87 -13.45 14.15
CA GLN A 83 13.25 -14.66 14.69
C GLN A 83 12.21 -15.24 13.73
N LEU A 84 11.38 -14.39 13.13
CA LEU A 84 10.49 -14.72 12.03
C LEU A 84 11.01 -14.06 10.76
N LYS A 85 11.19 -14.80 9.67
CA LYS A 85 11.77 -14.22 8.46
C LYS A 85 11.18 -14.77 7.18
N ALA A 86 11.21 -13.93 6.13
CA ALA A 86 11.01 -14.39 4.76
C ALA A 86 12.35 -14.74 4.10
N THR A 87 12.40 -15.89 3.41
CA THR A 87 13.55 -16.30 2.58
C THR A 87 13.08 -16.61 1.15
N ASN A 88 14.02 -16.74 0.20
CA ASN A 88 13.73 -17.05 -1.20
C ASN A 88 12.70 -16.11 -1.88
N ILE A 89 12.74 -14.82 -1.50
CA ILE A 89 11.85 -13.78 -2.04
C ILE A 89 12.18 -13.54 -3.50
N ARG A 90 11.17 -13.69 -4.36
CA ARG A 90 11.27 -13.48 -5.80
C ARG A 90 9.90 -13.13 -6.38
N VAL A 91 9.88 -12.63 -7.60
CA VAL A 91 8.65 -12.38 -8.34
C VAL A 91 8.45 -13.51 -9.35
N GLU A 92 7.28 -14.14 -9.33
CA GLU A 92 6.86 -15.13 -10.34
C GLU A 92 5.42 -14.80 -10.77
N ASN A 93 5.17 -14.72 -12.08
CA ASN A 93 3.83 -14.47 -12.66
C ASN A 93 3.10 -13.26 -12.04
N GLY A 94 3.82 -12.16 -11.78
CA GLY A 94 3.24 -10.93 -11.22
C GLY A 94 2.88 -11.00 -9.74
N ASN A 95 3.33 -12.02 -9.00
CA ASN A 95 3.15 -12.17 -7.56
C ASN A 95 4.49 -12.34 -6.84
N PHE A 96 4.52 -11.99 -5.56
CA PHE A 96 5.67 -12.27 -4.70
C PHE A 96 5.61 -13.70 -4.16
N MET A 97 6.67 -14.44 -4.43
CA MET A 97 6.89 -15.79 -3.92
C MET A 97 7.97 -15.76 -2.85
N PHE A 98 7.72 -16.39 -1.71
CA PHE A 98 8.68 -16.47 -0.62
C PHE A 98 8.45 -17.72 0.25
N ASP A 99 9.41 -18.03 1.10
CA ASP A 99 9.28 -19.00 2.19
C ASP A 99 9.22 -18.24 3.52
N PHE A 100 8.47 -18.77 4.50
CA PHE A 100 8.49 -18.29 5.88
C PHE A 100 9.30 -19.25 6.76
N GLU A 101 10.08 -18.72 7.70
CA GLU A 101 10.85 -19.48 8.69
C GLU A 101 10.75 -18.84 10.08
N ASP A 102 10.60 -19.65 11.13
CA ASP A 102 10.64 -19.22 12.55
C ASP A 102 11.76 -19.91 13.38
N GLY A 103 12.68 -20.59 12.68
CA GLY A 103 13.73 -21.42 13.28
C GLY A 103 13.34 -22.87 13.58
N PHE A 104 12.04 -23.18 13.68
CA PHE A 104 11.52 -24.54 13.96
C PHE A 104 10.70 -25.09 12.78
N LEU A 105 9.94 -24.22 12.14
CA LEU A 105 9.04 -24.49 11.04
C LEU A 105 9.49 -23.70 9.81
N LYS A 106 9.32 -24.33 8.64
CA LYS A 106 9.45 -23.66 7.34
C LYS A 106 8.20 -23.88 6.49
N ILE A 107 7.57 -22.80 6.04
CA ILE A 107 6.45 -22.83 5.09
C ILE A 107 6.96 -22.38 3.73
N LYS A 108 7.09 -23.32 2.79
CA LYS A 108 7.64 -23.04 1.46
C LYS A 108 6.61 -22.56 0.46
N GLY A 109 7.03 -21.68 -0.45
CA GLY A 109 6.27 -21.28 -1.64
C GLY A 109 4.94 -20.60 -1.29
N LEU A 110 4.99 -19.65 -0.35
CA LEU A 110 3.92 -18.70 -0.12
C LEU A 110 3.81 -17.80 -1.36
N ASN A 111 2.59 -17.56 -1.80
CA ASN A 111 2.25 -16.73 -2.96
C ASN A 111 1.44 -15.55 -2.48
N LEU A 112 1.99 -14.34 -2.59
CA LEU A 112 1.34 -13.11 -2.20
C LEU A 112 1.10 -12.24 -3.43
N ALA A 113 -0.17 -11.97 -3.73
CA ALA A 113 -0.56 -11.21 -4.91
C ALA A 113 -0.26 -9.70 -4.81
N MET A 114 0.04 -9.21 -3.60
CA MET A 114 0.43 -7.82 -3.34
C MET A 114 1.90 -7.57 -3.66
N ALA A 115 2.17 -6.36 -4.13
CA ALA A 115 3.51 -5.95 -4.51
C ALA A 115 4.31 -5.39 -3.34
N GLY A 116 5.63 -5.48 -3.42
CA GLY A 116 6.54 -4.82 -2.49
C GLY A 116 6.98 -5.70 -1.31
N LYS A 117 8.25 -5.56 -0.94
CA LYS A 117 8.85 -6.30 0.19
C LYS A 117 8.19 -5.97 1.53
N HIS A 118 7.62 -4.77 1.69
CA HIS A 118 6.87 -4.40 2.89
C HIS A 118 5.61 -5.28 3.06
N ASN A 119 4.94 -5.66 1.98
CA ASN A 119 3.79 -6.57 2.06
C ASN A 119 4.21 -8.01 2.38
N VAL A 120 5.39 -8.45 1.92
CA VAL A 120 6.00 -9.71 2.38
C VAL A 120 6.30 -9.63 3.88
N GLU A 121 6.84 -8.52 4.36
CA GLU A 121 7.15 -8.29 5.78
C GLU A 121 5.88 -8.30 6.65
N ASN A 122 4.81 -7.64 6.20
CA ASN A 122 3.49 -7.68 6.84
C ASN A 122 2.92 -9.10 6.85
N ALA A 123 3.10 -9.86 5.77
CA ALA A 123 2.68 -11.25 5.72
C ALA A 123 3.47 -12.13 6.71
N VAL A 124 4.78 -11.92 6.88
CA VAL A 124 5.59 -12.63 7.90
C VAL A 124 5.03 -12.38 9.30
N ALA A 125 4.69 -11.13 9.64
CA ALA A 125 4.07 -10.81 10.93
C ALA A 125 2.73 -11.53 11.12
N ALA A 126 1.84 -11.46 10.11
CA ALA A 126 0.54 -12.12 10.15
C ALA A 126 0.64 -13.65 10.26
N ILE A 127 1.62 -14.26 9.57
CA ILE A 127 1.91 -15.70 9.67
C ILE A 127 2.38 -16.04 11.09
N GLY A 128 3.28 -15.23 11.67
CA GLY A 128 3.74 -15.38 13.05
C GLY A 128 2.59 -15.39 14.04
N VAL A 129 1.68 -14.42 13.94
CA VAL A 129 0.45 -14.34 14.75
C VAL A 129 -0.40 -15.60 14.55
N ALA A 130 -0.68 -16.00 13.31
CA ALA A 130 -1.51 -17.15 12.98
C ALA A 130 -0.95 -18.47 13.55
N LEU A 131 0.37 -18.70 13.42
CA LEU A 131 1.05 -19.85 14.00
C LEU A 131 0.98 -19.82 15.53
N SER A 132 1.12 -18.64 16.13
CA SER A 132 1.04 -18.46 17.58
C SER A 132 -0.33 -18.80 18.18
N LEU A 133 -1.37 -18.77 17.34
CA LEU A 133 -2.75 -19.18 17.63
C LEU A 133 -3.04 -20.65 17.26
N GLY A 134 -2.03 -21.39 16.80
CA GLY A 134 -2.16 -22.81 16.43
C GLY A 134 -2.81 -23.06 15.06
N ILE A 135 -2.88 -22.04 14.19
CA ILE A 135 -3.43 -22.22 12.84
C ILE A 135 -2.47 -23.06 12.00
N HIS A 136 -3.00 -24.11 11.38
CA HIS A 136 -2.20 -25.07 10.62
C HIS A 136 -1.49 -24.41 9.41
N PRO A 137 -0.20 -24.71 9.13
CA PRO A 137 0.57 -24.08 8.04
C PRO A 137 -0.08 -24.16 6.66
N LYS A 138 -0.79 -25.26 6.37
CA LYS A 138 -1.55 -25.42 5.12
C LYS A 138 -2.66 -24.38 4.98
N SER A 139 -3.37 -24.07 6.07
CA SER A 139 -4.45 -23.06 6.07
C SER A 139 -3.87 -21.65 5.89
N ILE A 140 -2.73 -21.37 6.53
CA ILE A 140 -1.99 -20.12 6.36
C ILE A 140 -1.56 -19.93 4.91
N LYS A 141 -0.94 -20.95 4.30
CA LYS A 141 -0.51 -20.90 2.90
C LYS A 141 -1.68 -20.63 1.95
N THR A 142 -2.82 -21.28 2.17
CA THR A 142 -4.04 -21.03 1.40
C THR A 142 -4.58 -19.61 1.63
N ALA A 143 -4.55 -19.10 2.86
CA ALA A 143 -5.03 -17.75 3.19
C ALA A 143 -4.17 -16.67 2.53
N VAL A 144 -2.84 -16.80 2.58
CA VAL A 144 -1.90 -15.87 1.92
C VAL A 144 -2.12 -15.86 0.40
N ALA A 145 -2.29 -17.04 -0.22
CA ALA A 145 -2.56 -17.15 -1.65
C ALA A 145 -3.92 -16.56 -2.09
N ASN A 146 -4.92 -16.59 -1.20
CA ASN A 146 -6.25 -16.06 -1.45
C ASN A 146 -6.44 -14.63 -0.95
N PHE A 147 -5.41 -14.00 -0.38
CA PHE A 147 -5.50 -12.65 0.11
C PHE A 147 -5.66 -11.69 -1.07
N LYS A 148 -6.84 -11.07 -1.16
CA LYS A 148 -7.21 -10.17 -2.26
C LYS A 148 -6.62 -8.76 -2.14
N GLY A 149 -5.82 -8.53 -1.09
CA GLY A 149 -5.32 -7.21 -0.74
C GLY A 149 -6.35 -6.38 0.02
N VAL A 150 -6.02 -5.10 0.16
CA VAL A 150 -6.89 -4.07 0.75
C VAL A 150 -7.44 -3.23 -0.40
N LYS A 151 -8.72 -2.83 -0.31
CA LYS A 151 -9.33 -1.99 -1.33
C LYS A 151 -8.48 -0.75 -1.57
N ARG A 152 -8.26 -0.43 -2.84
CA ARG A 152 -7.47 0.72 -3.29
C ARG A 152 -6.01 0.73 -2.78
N ARG A 153 -5.44 -0.39 -2.38
CA ARG A 153 -4.00 -0.51 -2.05
C ARG A 153 -3.39 -1.56 -2.95
N PHE A 154 -2.85 -1.10 -4.06
CA PHE A 154 -2.36 -1.93 -5.17
C PHE A 154 -3.42 -2.97 -5.60
N GLU A 155 -4.68 -2.54 -5.69
CA GLU A 155 -5.79 -3.45 -5.95
C GLU A 155 -5.82 -3.84 -7.43
N LYS A 156 -5.56 -5.12 -7.73
CA LYS A 156 -5.68 -5.66 -9.09
C LYS A 156 -7.17 -5.82 -9.44
N ILE A 157 -7.72 -4.86 -10.18
CA ILE A 157 -9.11 -4.81 -10.60
C ILE A 157 -9.38 -5.74 -11.80
N VAL A 158 -8.46 -5.75 -12.77
CA VAL A 158 -8.45 -6.67 -13.93
C VAL A 158 -7.07 -7.29 -14.00
N ASN A 159 -7.01 -8.60 -14.22
CA ASN A 159 -5.76 -9.34 -14.35
C ASN A 159 -5.96 -10.50 -15.34
N THR A 160 -5.94 -10.16 -16.64
CA THR A 160 -5.99 -11.10 -17.75
C THR A 160 -4.68 -11.06 -18.52
N ASP A 161 -4.49 -11.98 -19.47
CA ASP A 161 -3.29 -12.00 -20.32
C ASP A 161 -3.14 -10.71 -21.15
N GLN A 162 -4.28 -10.08 -21.50
CA GLN A 162 -4.34 -8.86 -22.31
C GLN A 162 -4.25 -7.59 -21.48
N HIS A 163 -4.97 -7.53 -20.35
CA HIS A 163 -5.12 -6.30 -19.56
C HIS A 163 -4.81 -6.54 -18.08
N ILE A 164 -3.97 -5.66 -17.54
CA ILE A 164 -3.76 -5.51 -16.11
C ILE A 164 -4.23 -4.12 -15.72
N TYR A 165 -5.15 -4.05 -14.76
CA TYR A 165 -5.65 -2.79 -14.22
C TYR A 165 -5.48 -2.77 -12.71
N ILE A 166 -4.77 -1.77 -12.20
CA ILE A 166 -4.46 -1.59 -10.79
C ILE A 166 -5.07 -0.26 -10.30
N ASP A 167 -5.81 -0.27 -9.19
CA ASP A 167 -6.24 0.93 -8.47
C ASP A 167 -5.43 1.12 -7.18
N ASP A 168 -4.94 2.34 -6.95
CA ASP A 168 -4.16 2.68 -5.77
C ASP A 168 -4.55 4.05 -5.17
N TYR A 169 -4.59 4.13 -3.85
CA TYR A 169 -4.93 5.31 -3.07
C TYR A 169 -3.77 6.29 -2.89
N ALA A 170 -2.56 5.93 -3.32
CA ALA A 170 -1.37 6.77 -3.24
C ALA A 170 -1.66 8.18 -3.77
N HIS A 171 -1.28 9.17 -2.99
CA HIS A 171 -1.55 10.58 -3.28
C HIS A 171 -0.44 11.50 -2.78
N HIS A 172 0.58 10.96 -2.12
CA HIS A 172 1.84 11.63 -1.82
C HIS A 172 2.95 11.13 -2.79
N PRO A 173 3.94 11.97 -3.17
CA PRO A 173 4.98 11.56 -4.12
C PRO A 173 5.74 10.28 -3.76
N GLU A 174 6.08 10.08 -2.48
CA GLU A 174 6.76 8.86 -2.04
C GLU A 174 5.88 7.60 -2.17
N GLU A 175 4.57 7.72 -1.91
CA GLU A 175 3.63 6.62 -2.12
C GLU A 175 3.49 6.29 -3.62
N LEU A 176 3.40 7.32 -4.48
CA LEU A 176 3.38 7.15 -5.93
C LEU A 176 4.64 6.42 -6.40
N LYS A 177 5.80 6.83 -5.87
CA LYS A 177 7.09 6.23 -6.21
C LYS A 177 7.11 4.75 -5.82
N ALA A 178 6.69 4.43 -4.60
CA ALA A 178 6.59 3.07 -4.13
C ALA A 178 5.63 2.23 -5.00
N CYS A 179 4.48 2.78 -5.38
CA CYS A 179 3.51 2.14 -6.27
C CYS A 179 4.10 1.87 -7.65
N PHE A 180 4.73 2.86 -8.28
CA PHE A 180 5.31 2.73 -9.62
C PHE A 180 6.51 1.78 -9.64
N ASP A 181 7.39 1.87 -8.64
CA ASP A 181 8.50 0.92 -8.47
C ASP A 181 7.99 -0.52 -8.34
N ALA A 182 6.90 -0.72 -7.59
CA ALA A 182 6.26 -2.01 -7.43
C ALA A 182 5.64 -2.51 -8.75
N VAL A 183 4.96 -1.66 -9.52
CA VAL A 183 4.47 -2.02 -10.85
C VAL A 183 5.62 -2.40 -11.78
N ARG A 184 6.72 -1.64 -11.82
CA ARG A 184 7.88 -1.95 -12.65
C ARG A 184 8.55 -3.26 -12.26
N GLN A 185 8.59 -3.60 -10.97
CA GLN A 185 9.09 -4.90 -10.53
C GLN A 185 8.22 -6.07 -11.00
N LEU A 186 6.89 -5.89 -11.02
CA LEU A 186 5.95 -6.92 -11.42
C LEU A 186 5.80 -7.05 -12.95
N HIS A 187 5.89 -5.92 -13.66
CA HIS A 187 5.63 -5.80 -15.09
C HIS A 187 6.73 -4.99 -15.80
N PRO A 188 7.98 -5.48 -15.79
CA PRO A 188 9.15 -4.71 -16.21
C PRO A 188 9.15 -4.30 -17.69
N THR A 189 8.43 -5.04 -18.53
CA THR A 189 8.39 -4.80 -19.99
C THR A 189 7.09 -4.18 -20.48
N LYS A 190 6.06 -4.08 -19.63
CA LYS A 190 4.75 -3.57 -20.05
C LYS A 190 4.75 -2.05 -20.00
N LYS A 191 4.09 -1.42 -20.98
CA LYS A 191 3.91 0.03 -21.02
C LYS A 191 2.95 0.46 -19.91
N MET A 192 3.47 1.20 -18.93
CA MET A 192 2.73 1.68 -17.75
C MET A 192 1.98 2.97 -18.11
N THR A 193 0.68 2.83 -18.37
CA THR A 193 -0.24 3.96 -18.53
C THR A 193 -0.86 4.30 -17.18
N VAL A 194 -0.72 5.56 -16.74
CA VAL A 194 -1.21 6.03 -15.43
C VAL A 194 -2.29 7.08 -15.63
N ILE A 195 -3.41 6.93 -14.92
CA ILE A 195 -4.39 8.00 -14.69
C ILE A 195 -4.16 8.52 -13.27
N PHE A 196 -3.77 9.78 -13.13
CA PHE A 196 -3.52 10.40 -11.83
C PHE A 196 -4.49 11.54 -11.56
N GLN A 197 -5.05 11.58 -10.36
CA GLN A 197 -5.83 12.72 -9.86
C GLN A 197 -5.13 13.36 -8.66
N PRO A 198 -4.57 14.58 -8.80
CA PRO A 198 -4.02 15.30 -7.66
C PRO A 198 -5.11 15.56 -6.61
N HIS A 199 -4.75 15.54 -5.33
CA HIS A 199 -5.67 15.76 -4.21
C HIS A 199 -5.18 16.94 -3.36
N LEU A 200 -6.03 17.96 -3.20
CA LEU A 200 -5.74 19.28 -2.60
C LEU A 200 -4.84 20.18 -3.46
N PHE A 201 -5.15 21.47 -3.51
CA PHE A 201 -4.32 22.48 -4.17
C PHE A 201 -3.05 22.74 -3.38
N THR A 202 -3.13 22.83 -2.04
CA THR A 202 -1.97 23.06 -1.17
C THR A 202 -0.91 21.98 -1.36
N ARG A 203 -1.29 20.70 -1.26
CA ARG A 203 -0.39 19.56 -1.50
C ARG A 203 0.21 19.59 -2.90
N THR A 204 -0.61 19.89 -3.92
CA THR A 204 -0.14 19.98 -5.30
C THR A 204 0.92 21.07 -5.48
N ARG A 205 0.73 22.23 -4.84
CA ARG A 205 1.69 23.34 -4.83
C ARG A 205 2.97 22.97 -4.09
N ASP A 206 2.83 22.43 -2.88
CA ASP A 206 3.93 22.22 -1.94
C ASP A 206 4.88 21.12 -2.42
N PHE A 207 4.36 20.12 -3.14
CA PHE A 207 5.14 18.99 -3.67
C PHE A 207 5.21 18.97 -5.20
N ALA A 208 5.08 20.12 -5.86
CA ALA A 208 4.94 20.19 -7.32
C ALA A 208 6.13 19.55 -8.06
N ASP A 209 7.35 19.78 -7.58
CA ASP A 209 8.58 19.26 -8.21
C ASP A 209 8.73 17.76 -7.98
N GLU A 210 8.38 17.27 -6.79
CA GLU A 210 8.38 15.85 -6.44
C GLU A 210 7.32 15.07 -7.22
N PHE A 211 6.11 15.62 -7.35
CA PHE A 211 5.07 15.06 -8.21
C PHE A 211 5.54 14.99 -9.66
N ALA A 212 6.08 16.09 -10.20
CA ALA A 212 6.57 16.12 -11.57
C ALA A 212 7.65 15.05 -11.81
N LYS A 213 8.58 14.88 -10.86
CA LYS A 213 9.63 13.87 -10.93
C LYS A 213 9.08 12.45 -10.93
N VAL A 214 8.21 12.09 -9.99
CA VAL A 214 7.68 10.72 -9.87
C VAL A 214 6.72 10.37 -11.01
N LEU A 215 5.84 11.30 -11.39
CA LEU A 215 4.89 11.11 -12.49
C LEU A 215 5.61 10.97 -13.84
N SER A 216 6.78 11.58 -13.99
CA SER A 216 7.61 11.43 -15.19
C SER A 216 8.26 10.04 -15.35
N THR A 217 8.12 9.14 -14.37
CA THR A 217 8.62 7.76 -14.48
C THR A 217 7.62 6.78 -15.14
N ALA A 218 6.39 7.23 -15.37
CA ALA A 218 5.41 6.53 -16.21
C ALA A 218 5.79 6.57 -17.69
N ASP A 219 5.30 5.61 -18.48
CA ASP A 219 5.47 5.67 -19.95
C ASP A 219 4.42 6.59 -20.60
N GLU A 220 3.30 6.76 -19.91
CA GLU A 220 2.19 7.59 -20.33
C GLU A 220 1.38 8.05 -19.13
N LEU A 221 1.01 9.33 -19.12
CA LEU A 221 0.23 9.93 -18.06
C LEU A 221 -1.04 10.59 -18.60
N ILE A 222 -2.17 10.26 -18.00
CA ILE A 222 -3.44 10.95 -18.13
C ILE A 222 -3.65 11.69 -16.81
N LEU A 223 -3.45 13.00 -16.84
CA LEU A 223 -3.61 13.83 -15.66
C LEU A 223 -5.05 14.37 -15.60
N LEU A 224 -5.71 14.18 -14.47
CA LEU A 224 -7.03 14.77 -14.21
C LEU A 224 -6.89 16.13 -13.53
N GLU A 225 -7.98 16.90 -13.52
CA GLU A 225 -8.05 18.11 -12.71
C GLU A 225 -7.86 17.80 -11.22
N ILE A 226 -7.31 18.77 -10.48
CA ILE A 226 -7.07 18.67 -9.05
C ILE A 226 -8.41 18.46 -8.35
N TYR A 227 -8.52 17.40 -7.56
CA TYR A 227 -9.66 17.20 -6.67
C TYR A 227 -9.48 18.12 -5.45
N PRO A 228 -10.34 19.13 -5.27
CA PRO A 228 -10.14 20.16 -4.25
C PRO A 228 -10.39 19.64 -2.83
N ALA A 229 -11.15 18.57 -2.69
CA ALA A 229 -11.77 18.14 -1.43
C ALA A 229 -12.46 19.31 -0.71
N ARG A 230 -11.78 19.94 0.25
CA ARG A 230 -12.27 21.05 1.08
C ARG A 230 -11.69 22.42 0.71
N GLU A 231 -10.75 22.49 -0.22
CA GLU A 231 -10.01 23.71 -0.53
C GLU A 231 -10.68 24.53 -1.64
N LEU A 232 -10.51 25.84 -1.56
CA LEU A 232 -10.78 26.73 -2.68
C LEU A 232 -9.59 26.70 -3.66
N PRO A 233 -9.82 26.91 -4.98
CA PRO A 233 -8.75 27.03 -5.96
C PRO A 233 -7.70 28.06 -5.54
N ILE A 234 -6.43 27.71 -5.71
CA ILE A 234 -5.29 28.60 -5.51
C ILE A 234 -4.84 29.11 -6.87
N GLU A 235 -4.69 30.43 -7.02
CA GLU A 235 -4.24 31.04 -8.27
C GLU A 235 -2.90 30.45 -8.72
N GLY A 236 -2.82 30.06 -10.00
CA GLY A 236 -1.63 29.43 -10.57
C GLY A 236 -1.42 27.95 -10.22
N VAL A 237 -2.23 27.36 -9.32
CA VAL A 237 -2.12 25.95 -8.95
C VAL A 237 -3.22 25.15 -9.65
N ASN A 238 -2.83 24.48 -10.74
CA ASN A 238 -3.72 23.62 -11.51
C ASN A 238 -2.95 22.44 -12.10
N ALA A 239 -3.65 21.52 -12.76
CA ALA A 239 -3.02 20.34 -13.37
C ALA A 239 -2.02 20.73 -14.47
N GLN A 240 -2.25 21.82 -15.23
CA GLN A 240 -1.32 22.28 -16.25
C GLN A 240 0.03 22.72 -15.65
N MET A 241 0.00 23.41 -14.49
CA MET A 241 1.22 23.78 -13.77
C MET A 241 2.09 22.56 -13.43
N LEU A 242 1.49 21.42 -13.07
CA LEU A 242 2.23 20.17 -12.87
C LEU A 242 2.81 19.64 -14.18
N ILE A 243 2.03 19.64 -15.27
CA ILE A 243 2.48 19.17 -16.60
C ILE A 243 3.72 19.95 -17.05
N ASP A 244 3.71 21.27 -16.88
CA ASP A 244 4.79 22.16 -17.31
C ASP A 244 6.13 21.88 -16.58
N LYS A 245 6.08 21.19 -15.43
CA LYS A 245 7.26 20.77 -14.67
C LYS A 245 7.76 19.36 -15.02
N MET A 246 6.98 18.57 -15.75
CA MET A 246 7.31 17.18 -16.07
C MET A 246 8.34 17.07 -17.20
N SER A 247 9.17 16.03 -17.15
CA SER A 247 10.06 15.67 -18.26
C SER A 247 9.41 14.70 -19.24
N LEU A 248 8.35 14.00 -18.81
CA LEU A 248 7.56 13.09 -19.64
C LEU A 248 6.81 13.87 -20.73
N GLN A 249 6.98 13.43 -21.98
CA GLN A 249 6.33 14.07 -23.14
C GLN A 249 4.92 13.53 -23.39
N ASN A 250 4.65 12.27 -23.04
CA ASN A 250 3.38 11.61 -23.31
C ASN A 250 2.39 11.85 -22.16
N VAL A 251 2.01 13.11 -21.99
CA VAL A 251 1.06 13.56 -20.95
C VAL A 251 -0.19 14.12 -21.61
N THR A 252 -1.36 13.73 -21.13
CA THR A 252 -2.65 14.25 -21.59
C THR A 252 -3.43 14.78 -20.39
N LEU A 253 -3.77 16.07 -20.40
CA LEU A 253 -4.76 16.63 -19.48
C LEU A 253 -6.16 16.20 -19.94
N CYS A 254 -6.91 15.52 -19.08
CA CYS A 254 -8.20 14.95 -19.42
C CYS A 254 -9.23 15.22 -18.32
N GLY A 255 -10.43 15.68 -18.71
CA GLY A 255 -11.58 15.68 -17.79
C GLY A 255 -12.10 14.25 -17.60
N LYS A 256 -12.66 13.95 -16.42
CA LYS A 256 -13.16 12.60 -16.07
C LYS A 256 -14.10 12.01 -17.13
N ASP A 257 -14.94 12.84 -17.73
CA ASP A 257 -15.94 12.42 -18.73
C ASP A 257 -15.31 11.89 -20.02
N SER A 258 -14.08 12.31 -20.34
CA SER A 258 -13.36 11.92 -21.56
C SER A 258 -12.41 10.74 -21.36
N VAL A 259 -12.10 10.38 -20.10
CA VAL A 259 -11.11 9.35 -19.76
C VAL A 259 -11.47 7.99 -20.37
N LEU A 260 -12.75 7.59 -20.28
CA LEU A 260 -13.19 6.28 -20.78
C LEU A 260 -13.01 6.16 -22.30
N ALA A 261 -13.34 7.20 -23.05
CA ALA A 261 -13.15 7.22 -24.50
C ALA A 261 -11.66 7.14 -24.86
N HIS A 262 -10.81 7.85 -24.10
CA HIS A 262 -9.37 7.83 -24.29
C HIS A 262 -8.77 6.44 -24.02
N ILE A 263 -9.13 5.80 -22.91
CA ILE A 263 -8.69 4.44 -22.60
C ILE A 263 -9.20 3.42 -23.62
N LYS A 264 -10.45 3.55 -24.06
CA LYS A 264 -11.01 2.67 -25.10
C LYS A 264 -10.21 2.74 -26.40
N SER A 265 -9.81 3.94 -26.80
CA SER A 265 -9.00 4.16 -28.01
C SER A 265 -7.58 3.61 -27.86
N LYS A 266 -6.96 3.82 -26.69
CA LYS A 266 -5.57 3.42 -26.46
C LYS A 266 -5.39 1.94 -26.13
N ASN A 267 -6.42 1.31 -25.58
CA ASN A 267 -6.46 -0.09 -25.18
C ASN A 267 -5.17 -0.59 -24.45
N PRO A 268 -4.81 0.02 -23.30
CA PRO A 268 -3.54 -0.24 -22.64
C PRO A 268 -3.46 -1.66 -22.07
N GLU A 269 -2.29 -2.29 -22.19
CA GLU A 269 -2.02 -3.60 -21.56
C GLU A 269 -1.83 -3.52 -20.04
N LEU A 270 -1.44 -2.35 -19.53
CA LEU A 270 -1.21 -2.06 -18.12
C LEU A 270 -1.69 -0.64 -17.80
N LEU A 271 -2.74 -0.57 -17.00
CA LEU A 271 -3.39 0.66 -16.56
C LEU A 271 -3.30 0.79 -15.04
N LEU A 272 -3.00 2.01 -14.57
CA LEU A 272 -3.12 2.38 -13.17
C LEU A 272 -4.12 3.53 -13.03
N THR A 273 -4.98 3.49 -12.02
CA THR A 273 -5.63 4.68 -11.45
C THR A 273 -5.04 4.97 -10.10
N VAL A 274 -4.56 6.19 -9.89
CA VAL A 274 -3.86 6.56 -8.66
C VAL A 274 -4.35 7.92 -8.14
N GLY A 275 -4.71 7.97 -6.86
CA GLY A 275 -5.11 9.21 -6.18
C GLY A 275 -6.18 9.01 -5.11
N ALA A 276 -6.26 9.92 -4.16
CA ALA A 276 -7.20 9.84 -3.02
C ALA A 276 -8.54 10.55 -3.24
N GLY A 277 -8.72 11.22 -4.38
CA GLY A 277 -9.97 11.91 -4.71
C GLY A 277 -11.07 10.96 -5.17
N ASN A 278 -11.99 11.49 -5.97
CA ASN A 278 -13.08 10.73 -6.55
C ASN A 278 -12.69 9.93 -7.80
N ILE A 279 -11.40 9.70 -8.05
CA ILE A 279 -10.91 8.87 -9.17
C ILE A 279 -11.41 7.42 -9.08
N ASP A 280 -11.75 6.96 -7.87
CA ASP A 280 -12.36 5.64 -7.60
C ASP A 280 -13.66 5.41 -8.37
N THR A 281 -14.43 6.47 -8.68
CA THR A 281 -15.65 6.34 -9.46
C THR A 281 -15.38 5.86 -10.90
N LEU A 282 -14.13 5.92 -11.37
CA LEU A 282 -13.73 5.42 -12.68
C LEU A 282 -13.45 3.91 -12.67
N VAL A 283 -13.32 3.28 -11.50
CA VAL A 283 -12.89 1.88 -11.37
C VAL A 283 -13.86 0.91 -12.06
N GLU A 284 -15.14 0.94 -11.72
CA GLU A 284 -16.12 0.02 -12.32
C GLU A 284 -16.31 0.27 -13.84
N PRO A 285 -16.43 1.52 -14.33
CA PRO A 285 -16.47 1.79 -15.76
C PRO A 285 -15.23 1.30 -16.53
N LEU A 286 -14.02 1.53 -16.01
CA LEU A 286 -12.78 1.07 -16.63
C LEU A 286 -12.64 -0.45 -16.60
N LYS A 287 -13.02 -1.09 -15.49
CA LYS A 287 -13.07 -2.54 -15.36
C LYS A 287 -13.98 -3.18 -16.40
N ASN A 288 -15.19 -2.65 -16.57
CA ASN A 288 -16.13 -3.14 -17.58
C ASN A 288 -15.57 -2.96 -18.98
N LEU A 289 -14.95 -1.80 -19.25
CA LEU A 289 -14.30 -1.54 -20.53
C LEU A 289 -13.19 -2.57 -20.83
N LEU A 290 -12.30 -2.84 -19.89
CA LEU A 290 -11.13 -3.71 -20.08
C LEU A 290 -11.45 -5.21 -20.04
N ASN A 291 -12.56 -5.63 -19.42
CA ASN A 291 -13.04 -7.01 -19.48
C ASN A 291 -13.79 -7.34 -20.78
N HIS A 292 -14.21 -6.32 -21.54
CA HIS A 292 -14.99 -6.45 -22.77
C HIS A 292 -14.29 -5.84 -23.99
N ALA A 293 -12.99 -5.54 -23.87
CA ALA A 293 -12.15 -5.00 -24.93
C ALA A 293 -11.67 -6.08 -25.91
#